data_AF-A0A1H9WVD0-F1
#
_entry.id   AF-A0A1H9WVD0-F1
#
_cell.length_a   1.000
_cell.length_b   1.000
_cell.length_c   1.000
_cell.angle_alpha   90.00
_cell.angle_beta   90.00
_cell.angle_gamma   90.00
#
_symmetry.space_group_name_H-M   'P 1'
#
loop_
_entity.id
_entity.type
_entity.pdbx_description
1 polymer ?
#
loop_
_entity_poly.entity_id
_entity_poly.type
_entity_poly.pdbx_seq_one_letter_code
_entity_poly.pdbx_strand_id
1 'polypeptide(L)'
;MSKSLIANNSEKTRSENVTNFLQLHSHFVQQTPGGISVNFLRNTQVLGNGVTVSFQLPALPIGDGLVLTPVVYTEGMSSVRLDFGRWTGGLCANGTGALLPFSTPDQAEAARLVRAFHSARQTSWTDSTETVTAWITEYLERV
;
A
#
# COMPACT_ATOMS: atom_id res chain seq x y z
N MET A 1 -35.48 15.81 54.34
CA MET A 1 -34.44 15.00 53.66
C MET A 1 -34.97 14.61 52.30
N SER A 2 -34.25 14.98 51.24
CA SER A 2 -34.64 14.85 49.84
C SER A 2 -33.97 13.63 49.19
N LYS A 3 -34.71 12.82 48.41
CA LYS A 3 -34.23 11.88 47.37
C LYS A 3 -35.35 11.72 46.34
N SER A 4 -35.34 12.46 45.23
CA SER A 4 -34.65 12.21 43.95
C SER A 4 -35.30 11.11 43.11
N LEU A 5 -36.02 11.54 42.06
CA LEU A 5 -36.24 10.78 40.82
C LEU A 5 -34.90 10.45 40.17
N ILE A 6 -34.74 9.27 39.57
CA ILE A 6 -34.03 9.09 38.29
C ILE A 6 -34.73 7.99 37.47
N ALA A 7 -35.05 8.35 36.24
CA ALA A 7 -35.74 7.56 35.22
C ALA A 7 -34.86 6.45 34.62
N ASN A 8 -35.54 5.38 34.19
CA ASN A 8 -35.02 4.35 33.30
C ASN A 8 -34.59 4.97 31.96
N ASN A 9 -33.31 4.90 31.63
CA ASN A 9 -32.85 4.97 30.24
C ASN A 9 -31.96 3.76 29.96
N SER A 10 -32.53 2.80 29.22
CA SER A 10 -31.79 1.67 28.66
C SER A 10 -30.96 2.18 27.47
N GLU A 11 -29.74 2.63 27.73
CA GLU A 11 -28.76 2.83 26.67
C GLU A 11 -28.14 1.48 26.32
N LYS A 12 -28.64 0.94 25.21
CA LYS A 12 -28.16 -0.22 24.49
C LYS A 12 -26.71 0.03 24.10
N THR A 13 -25.78 -0.54 24.86
CA THR A 13 -24.33 -0.40 24.67
C THR A 13 -23.97 -0.94 23.29
N ARG A 14 -23.59 -0.04 22.39
CA ARG A 14 -23.06 -0.38 21.06
C ARG A 14 -21.67 -0.95 21.32
N SER A 15 -21.49 -2.24 21.07
CA SER A 15 -20.18 -2.90 21.13
C SER A 15 -19.25 -2.20 20.14
N GLU A 16 -18.37 -1.34 20.64
CA GLU A 16 -17.27 -0.80 19.87
C GLU A 16 -16.35 -1.98 19.52
N ASN A 17 -16.24 -2.29 18.23
CA ASN A 17 -15.19 -3.17 17.75
C ASN A 17 -13.86 -2.46 18.02
N VAL A 18 -13.17 -2.86 19.08
CA VAL A 18 -11.82 -2.40 19.37
C VAL A 18 -10.89 -3.00 18.33
N THR A 19 -10.64 -2.25 17.26
CA THR A 19 -9.59 -2.56 16.29
C THR A 19 -8.25 -2.27 16.96
N ASN A 20 -7.54 -3.32 17.38
CA ASN A 20 -6.19 -3.19 17.91
C ASN A 20 -5.23 -2.89 16.75
N PHE A 21 -4.62 -1.70 16.76
CA PHE A 21 -3.58 -1.33 15.80
C PHE A 21 -2.21 -1.75 16.34
N LEU A 22 -1.50 -2.61 15.59
CA LEU A 22 -0.12 -2.98 15.86
C LEU A 22 0.81 -1.90 15.28
N GLN A 23 1.40 -1.06 16.13
CA GLN A 23 2.47 -0.15 15.71
C GLN A 23 3.80 -0.91 15.66
N LEU A 24 4.24 -1.27 14.45
CA LEU A 24 5.54 -1.92 14.21
C LEU A 24 6.68 -0.91 14.44
N HIS A 25 7.29 -0.94 15.62
CA HIS A 25 8.46 -0.10 15.96
C HIS A 25 9.77 -0.58 15.34
N SER A 26 9.79 -1.79 14.80
CA SER A 26 10.88 -2.33 13.99
C SER A 26 10.35 -3.51 13.21
N HIS A 27 10.77 -3.64 11.94
CA HIS A 27 10.57 -4.88 11.19
C HIS A 27 11.95 -5.49 10.97
N PHE A 28 12.05 -6.79 11.29
CA PHE A 28 13.21 -7.61 10.96
C PHE A 28 12.75 -8.63 9.94
N VAL A 29 13.36 -8.63 8.76
CA VAL A 29 13.14 -9.69 7.77
C VAL A 29 14.25 -10.72 7.96
N GLN A 30 13.88 -11.89 8.49
CA GLN A 30 14.77 -13.04 8.52
C GLN A 30 14.71 -13.75 7.17
N GLN A 31 15.74 -13.59 6.36
CA GLN A 31 15.88 -14.40 5.14
C GLN A 31 16.32 -15.81 5.55
N THR A 32 15.47 -16.80 5.28
CA THR A 32 15.80 -18.22 5.41
C THR A 32 16.49 -18.69 4.13
N PRO A 33 17.49 -19.59 4.20
CA PRO A 33 18.05 -20.22 3.00
C PRO A 33 16.94 -20.91 2.19
N GLY A 34 16.80 -20.53 0.91
CA GLY A 34 15.69 -20.96 0.05
C GLY A 34 14.43 -20.09 0.11
N GLY A 35 14.43 -19.02 0.93
CA GLY A 35 13.38 -18.02 0.99
C GLY A 35 13.39 -17.06 -0.20
N ILE A 36 12.25 -16.40 -0.43
CA ILE A 36 12.09 -15.41 -1.49
C ILE A 36 12.87 -14.14 -1.11
N SER A 37 13.68 -13.62 -2.04
CA SER A 37 14.36 -12.35 -1.85
C SER A 37 13.34 -11.22 -1.72
N VAL A 38 13.46 -10.40 -0.67
CA VAL A 38 12.62 -9.22 -0.44
C VAL A 38 13.56 -8.02 -0.31
N ASN A 39 13.34 -7.04 -1.18
CA ASN A 39 13.99 -5.73 -1.14
C ASN A 39 13.11 -4.74 -0.36
N PHE A 40 13.59 -3.51 -0.22
CA PHE A 40 12.83 -2.43 0.41
C PHE A 40 12.87 -1.16 -0.43
N LEU A 41 11.72 -0.49 -0.52
CA LEU A 41 11.59 0.86 -1.04
C LEU A 41 11.38 1.82 0.12
N ARG A 42 12.10 2.95 0.15
CA ARG A 42 11.76 4.03 1.08
C ARG A 42 10.41 4.60 0.67
N ASN A 43 9.42 4.48 1.54
CA ASN A 43 8.09 5.04 1.34
C ASN A 43 7.87 6.18 2.34
N THR A 44 7.24 7.26 1.86
CA THR A 44 6.91 8.43 2.66
C THR A 44 5.41 8.69 2.53
N GLN A 45 4.72 8.75 3.67
CA GLN A 45 3.29 9.04 3.75
C GLN A 45 3.05 10.27 4.60
N VAL A 46 2.11 11.12 4.20
CA VAL A 46 1.61 12.22 5.01
C VAL A 46 0.33 11.76 5.69
N LEU A 47 0.36 11.65 7.01
CA LEU A 47 -0.77 11.22 7.82
C LEU A 47 -1.85 12.32 7.88
N GLY A 48 -3.07 11.96 8.30
CA GLY A 48 -4.18 12.92 8.40
C GLY A 48 -3.92 14.10 9.34
N ASN A 49 -3.01 13.95 10.32
CA ASN A 49 -2.56 15.03 11.20
C ASN A 49 -1.45 15.92 10.59
N GLY A 50 -1.07 15.70 9.33
CA GLY A 50 0.00 16.42 8.64
C GLY A 50 1.41 15.93 8.96
N VAL A 51 1.57 14.93 9.84
CA VAL A 51 2.88 14.33 10.12
C VAL A 51 3.32 13.47 8.95
N THR A 52 4.55 13.68 8.50
CA THR A 52 5.19 12.82 7.52
C THR A 52 5.88 11.66 8.21
N VAL A 53 5.53 10.43 7.83
CA VAL A 53 6.21 9.20 8.27
C VAL A 53 6.97 8.59 7.10
N SER A 54 8.18 8.11 7.36
CA SER A 54 8.98 7.38 6.39
C SER A 54 9.33 5.99 6.94
N PHE A 55 9.15 4.96 6.12
CA PHE A 55 9.44 3.59 6.49
C PHE A 55 9.92 2.79 5.27
N GLN A 56 10.43 1.59 5.50
CA GLN A 56 10.83 0.66 4.45
C GLN A 56 9.61 -0.18 4.03
N LEU A 57 9.16 -0.01 2.80
CA LEU A 57 8.08 -0.77 2.17
C LEU A 57 8.67 -2.05 1.58
N PRO A 58 8.18 -3.24 1.98
CA PRO A 58 8.59 -4.49 1.36
C PRO A 58 8.36 -4.46 -0.15
N ALA A 59 9.38 -4.87 -0.91
CA ALA A 59 9.37 -4.88 -2.36
C ALA A 59 9.84 -6.24 -2.86
N LEU A 60 8.97 -6.98 -3.52
CA LEU A 60 9.29 -8.26 -4.13
C LEU A 60 9.91 -8.01 -5.53
N PRO A 61 11.20 -8.29 -5.75
CA PRO A 61 11.81 -8.15 -7.07
C PRO A 61 11.23 -9.16 -8.05
N ILE A 62 10.95 -8.71 -9.27
CA ILE A 62 10.40 -9.54 -10.36
C ILE A 62 11.22 -9.48 -11.67
N GLY A 63 12.48 -9.01 -11.58
CA GLY A 63 13.45 -8.88 -12.67
C GLY A 63 13.63 -7.45 -13.18
N ASP A 64 14.78 -7.13 -13.78
CA ASP A 64 15.04 -5.85 -14.48
C ASP A 64 14.79 -4.57 -13.67
N GLY A 65 15.02 -4.64 -12.36
CA GLY A 65 14.71 -3.53 -11.44
C GLY A 65 13.22 -3.34 -11.17
N LEU A 66 12.34 -4.18 -11.73
CA LEU A 66 10.91 -4.17 -11.45
C LEU A 66 10.61 -4.85 -10.11
N VAL A 67 9.61 -4.32 -9.41
CA VAL A 67 9.19 -4.78 -8.10
C VAL A 67 7.67 -4.83 -7.98
N LEU A 68 7.18 -5.65 -7.05
CA LEU A 68 5.81 -5.59 -6.54
C LEU A 68 5.84 -5.17 -5.07
N THR A 69 4.95 -4.26 -4.69
CA THR A 69 4.79 -3.82 -3.30
C THR A 69 3.36 -4.03 -2.83
N PRO A 70 3.13 -4.30 -1.53
CA PRO A 70 1.78 -4.22 -0.98
C PRO A 70 1.28 -2.78 -1.06
N VAL A 71 -0.04 -2.59 -1.12
CA VAL A 71 -0.62 -1.25 -1.12
C VAL A 71 -0.44 -0.60 0.24
N VAL A 72 -0.15 0.70 0.23
CA VAL A 72 0.01 1.52 1.44
C VAL A 72 -1.19 2.46 1.54
N TYR A 73 -1.88 2.43 2.68
CA TYR A 73 -2.95 3.36 3.01
C TYR A 73 -2.57 4.19 4.22
N THR A 74 -2.93 5.46 4.23
CA THR A 74 -3.02 6.23 5.48
C THR A 74 -4.36 5.93 6.13
N GLU A 75 -4.33 5.52 7.39
CA GLU A 75 -5.52 5.23 8.18
C GLU A 75 -5.67 6.24 9.32
N GLY A 76 -6.68 7.09 9.17
CA GLY A 76 -6.99 8.14 10.13
C GLY A 76 -5.85 9.15 10.30
N MET A 77 -5.66 9.58 11.55
CA MET A 77 -4.75 10.68 11.88
C MET A 77 -3.30 10.22 12.13
N SER A 78 -3.07 8.94 12.45
CA SER A 78 -1.81 8.52 13.09
C SER A 78 -1.24 7.20 12.59
N SER A 79 -1.84 6.55 11.58
CA SER A 79 -1.41 5.20 11.19
C SER A 79 -1.29 5.01 9.68
N VAL A 80 -0.47 4.02 9.33
CA VAL A 80 -0.33 3.52 7.96
C VAL A 80 -0.68 2.04 7.99
N ARG A 81 -1.50 1.60 7.05
CA ARG A 81 -1.80 0.18 6.82
C ARG A 81 -1.08 -0.30 5.57
N LEU A 82 -0.38 -1.43 5.69
CA LEU A 82 0.09 -2.21 4.55
C LEU A 82 -0.94 -3.28 4.25
N ASP A 83 -1.52 -3.23 3.05
CA ASP A 83 -2.47 -4.22 2.57
C ASP A 83 -1.76 -5.24 1.67
N PHE A 84 -1.44 -6.40 2.25
CA PHE A 84 -0.83 -7.52 1.54
C PHE A 84 -1.82 -8.32 0.67
N GLY A 85 -3.10 -7.96 0.71
CA GLY A 85 -4.13 -8.51 -0.18
C GLY A 85 -4.20 -7.79 -1.53
N ARG A 86 -3.41 -6.72 -1.73
CA ARG A 86 -3.34 -5.94 -2.97
C ARG A 86 -1.91 -5.60 -3.33
N TRP A 87 -1.61 -5.62 -4.62
CA TRP A 87 -0.26 -5.46 -5.14
C TRP A 87 -0.20 -4.34 -6.16
N THR A 88 0.85 -3.53 -6.04
CA THR A 88 1.19 -2.46 -6.99
C THR A 88 2.55 -2.77 -7.62
N GLY A 89 2.63 -2.61 -8.94
CA GLY A 89 3.87 -2.73 -9.68
C GLY A 89 4.69 -1.45 -9.64
N GLY A 90 6.01 -1.60 -9.65
CA GLY A 90 6.93 -0.46 -9.64
C GLY A 90 8.27 -0.75 -10.31
N LEU A 91 9.05 0.32 -10.45
CA LEU A 91 10.46 0.31 -10.83
C LEU A 91 11.28 0.76 -9.63
N CYS A 92 12.31 0.00 -9.31
CA CYS A 92 13.33 0.29 -8.32
C CYS A 92 14.70 0.23 -9.00
N ALA A 93 15.16 1.36 -9.54
CA ALA A 93 16.43 1.45 -10.26
C ALA A 93 17.27 2.62 -9.75
N ASN A 94 18.56 2.38 -9.51
CA ASN A 94 19.56 3.41 -9.18
C ASN A 94 19.15 4.36 -8.03
N GLY A 95 18.51 3.83 -6.99
CA GLY A 95 18.10 4.62 -5.82
C GLY A 95 16.82 5.45 -6.02
N THR A 96 16.17 5.34 -7.18
CA THR A 96 14.89 5.99 -7.47
C THR A 96 13.80 4.93 -7.61
N GLY A 97 12.67 5.16 -6.94
CA GLY A 97 11.52 4.26 -6.94
C GLY A 97 10.30 4.95 -7.55
N ALA A 98 9.63 4.28 -8.48
CA ALA A 98 8.34 4.71 -9.04
C ALA A 98 7.33 3.57 -8.93
N LEU A 99 6.09 3.89 -8.57
CA LEU A 99 4.98 2.94 -8.48
C LEU A 99 3.90 3.32 -9.48
N LEU A 100 3.25 2.32 -10.09
CA LEU A 100 2.10 2.55 -10.94
C LEU A 100 0.91 3.03 -10.09
N PRO A 101 0.04 3.91 -10.63
CA PRO A 101 -1.19 4.35 -9.98
C PRO A 101 -2.30 3.30 -10.09
N PHE A 102 -1.97 2.01 -9.92
CA PHE A 102 -2.91 0.90 -10.01
C PHE A 102 -2.52 -0.21 -9.02
N SER A 103 -3.54 -0.84 -8.45
CA SER A 103 -3.39 -1.97 -7.54
C SER A 103 -4.44 -3.03 -7.82
N THR A 104 -4.05 -4.30 -7.79
CA THR A 104 -4.95 -5.45 -7.99
C THR A 104 -4.75 -6.48 -6.87
N PRO A 105 -5.79 -7.25 -6.48
CA PRO A 105 -5.61 -8.38 -5.59
C PRO A 105 -4.87 -9.57 -6.26
N ASP A 106 -4.79 -9.62 -7.59
CA ASP A 106 -4.03 -10.66 -8.30
C ASP A 106 -2.56 -10.24 -8.48
N GLN A 107 -1.67 -10.84 -7.67
CA GLN A 107 -0.23 -10.59 -7.76
C GLN A 107 0.35 -10.90 -9.16
N ALA A 108 -0.19 -11.90 -9.86
CA ALA A 108 0.26 -12.25 -11.21
C ALA A 108 -0.18 -11.20 -12.24
N GLU A 109 -1.38 -10.64 -12.08
CA GLU A 109 -1.85 -9.51 -12.88
C GLU A 109 -0.97 -8.26 -12.66
N ALA A 110 -0.67 -7.92 -11.40
CA ALA A 110 0.25 -6.83 -11.09
C ALA A 110 1.62 -7.00 -11.77
N ALA A 111 2.15 -8.24 -11.77
CA ALA A 111 3.40 -8.59 -12.46
C ALA A 111 3.31 -8.46 -13.99
N ARG A 112 2.18 -8.89 -14.59
CA ARG A 112 1.95 -8.75 -16.04
C ARG A 112 1.86 -7.28 -16.45
N LEU A 113 1.06 -6.50 -15.72
CA LEU A 113 0.84 -5.09 -15.98
C LEU A 113 2.15 -4.30 -15.93
N VAL A 114 2.94 -4.47 -14.88
CA VAL A 114 4.19 -3.69 -14.71
C VAL A 114 5.24 -4.03 -15.75
N ARG A 115 5.32 -5.31 -16.18
CA ARG A 115 6.19 -5.72 -17.29
C ARG A 115 5.72 -5.13 -18.61
N ALA A 116 4.40 -5.17 -18.87
CA ALA A 116 3.82 -4.57 -20.06
C ALA A 116 4.11 -3.06 -20.11
N PHE A 117 3.87 -2.34 -19.01
CA PHE A 117 4.18 -0.92 -18.88
C PHE A 117 5.66 -0.63 -19.13
N HIS A 118 6.56 -1.37 -18.47
CA HIS A 118 8.00 -1.16 -18.63
C HIS A 118 8.50 -1.38 -20.06
N SER A 119 7.86 -2.29 -20.81
CA SER A 119 8.20 -2.57 -22.20
C SER A 119 7.48 -1.69 -23.24
N ALA A 120 6.53 -0.86 -22.81
CA ALA A 120 5.72 -0.02 -23.69
C ALA A 120 6.57 1.11 -24.28
N ARG A 121 6.40 1.38 -25.58
CA ARG A 121 7.13 2.47 -26.28
C ARG A 121 6.45 3.83 -26.18
N GLN A 122 5.15 3.82 -25.87
CA GLN A 122 4.26 4.97 -25.86
C GLN A 122 4.10 5.61 -24.48
N THR A 123 4.75 5.06 -23.45
CA THR A 123 4.73 5.61 -22.09
C THR A 123 6.07 5.38 -21.40
N SER A 124 6.30 6.08 -20.30
CA SER A 124 7.50 6.06 -19.48
C SER A 124 7.15 6.24 -18.01
N TRP A 125 8.03 5.76 -17.13
CA TRP A 125 7.99 5.97 -15.69
C TRP A 125 8.07 7.44 -15.26
N THR A 126 8.42 8.34 -16.19
CA THR A 126 8.51 9.78 -15.98
C THR A 126 7.31 10.55 -16.52
N ASP A 127 6.34 9.86 -17.13
CA ASP A 127 5.12 10.50 -17.63
C ASP A 127 4.27 11.03 -16.47
N SER A 128 3.33 11.92 -16.77
CA SER A 128 2.35 12.37 -15.79
C SER A 128 1.48 11.21 -15.30
N THR A 129 1.01 11.30 -14.07
CA THR A 129 0.07 10.32 -13.49
C THR A 129 -1.15 10.12 -14.39
N GLU A 130 -1.64 11.18 -15.04
CA GLU A 130 -2.77 11.14 -15.96
C GLU A 130 -2.47 10.28 -17.19
N THR A 131 -1.32 10.49 -17.84
CA THR A 131 -0.87 9.68 -18.99
C THR A 131 -0.70 8.21 -18.61
N VAL A 132 -0.07 7.94 -17.47
CA VAL A 132 0.12 6.57 -16.97
C VAL A 132 -1.24 5.91 -16.67
N THR A 133 -2.16 6.63 -16.04
CA THR A 133 -3.51 6.13 -15.71
C THR A 133 -4.31 5.82 -16.98
N ALA A 134 -4.23 6.69 -18.00
CA ALA A 134 -4.87 6.47 -19.28
C ALA A 134 -4.32 5.21 -19.97
N TRP A 135 -2.99 5.04 -20.00
CA TRP A 135 -2.36 3.85 -20.57
C TRP A 135 -2.78 2.57 -19.85
N ILE A 136 -2.82 2.58 -18.51
CA ILE A 136 -3.25 1.42 -17.71
C ILE A 136 -4.70 1.07 -18.04
N THR A 137 -5.58 2.07 -18.12
CA THR A 137 -6.99 1.87 -18.45
C THR A 137 -7.14 1.21 -19.81
N GLU A 138 -6.46 1.74 -20.83
CA GLU A 138 -6.45 1.17 -22.20
C GLU A 138 -5.87 -0.26 -22.25
N TYR A 139 -4.84 -0.55 -21.46
CA TYR A 139 -4.28 -1.90 -21.35
C TYR A 139 -5.30 -2.89 -20.77
N LEU A 140 -5.97 -2.52 -19.68
CA LEU A 140 -6.94 -3.37 -18.98
C LEU A 140 -8.20 -3.66 -19.82
N GLU A 141 -8.58 -2.75 -20.73
CA GLU A 141 -9.70 -2.99 -21.65
C GLU A 141 -9.40 -4.00 -22.77
N ARG A 142 -8.12 -4.33 -23.00
CA ARG A 142 -7.67 -5.23 -24.08
C ARG A 142 -7.43 -6.67 -23.65
N VAL A 143 -7.26 -6.91 -22.35
CA VAL A 143 -6.88 -8.20 -21.75
C VAL A 143 -8.08 -8.89 -21.11
#